data_AF-A0A7C6T952-F1
#
_entry.id   AF-A0A7C6T952-F1
#
_cell.length_a   1.000
_cell.length_b   1.000
_cell.length_c   1.000
_cell.angle_alpha   90.00
_cell.angle_beta   90.00
_cell.angle_gamma   90.00
#
_symmetry.space_group_name_H-M   'P 1'
#
loop_
_entity.id
_entity.type
_entity.pdbx_description
1 polymer ?
#
loop_
_entity_poly.entity_id
_entity_poly.type
_entity_poly.pdbx_seq_one_letter_code
_entity_poly.pdbx_strand_id
1 'polypeptide(L)'
;MSALTHSDTMRQFSRYSLVGLSGFFVDFGSYWLLTRCFSFWRTYLLAANAVAFTLAVINNFVWHKLWTFRGQKPVEPAPDTRREQPSEPGRLRRLGGQFATFVLVSVIGLGLNTTILATVYRQALVQNIFGSHADLFAKVIATGVVWFWNFGANKLWTFRQG
;
A
#
# COMPACT_ATOMS: atom_id res chain seq x y z
N MET A 1 -6.16 32.03 10.73
CA MET A 1 -5.29 31.01 11.37
C MET A 1 -6.20 30.06 12.13
N SER A 2 -6.76 29.08 11.42
CA SER A 2 -7.70 28.10 11.96
C SER A 2 -6.94 26.98 12.66
N ALA A 3 -7.26 26.74 13.92
CA ALA A 3 -6.77 25.63 14.70
C ALA A 3 -7.12 24.30 14.01
N LEU A 4 -6.11 23.66 13.41
CA LEU A 4 -6.19 22.29 12.93
C LEU A 4 -6.41 21.39 14.14
N THR A 5 -7.64 20.96 14.38
CA THR A 5 -7.96 20.09 15.52
C THR A 5 -7.21 18.76 15.36
N HIS A 6 -6.40 18.40 16.35
CA HIS A 6 -5.57 17.18 16.37
C HIS A 6 -6.38 15.89 16.06
N SER A 7 -7.69 15.92 16.35
CA SER A 7 -8.64 14.83 16.13
C SER A 7 -8.81 14.41 14.67
N ASP A 8 -8.79 15.34 13.72
CA ASP A 8 -8.99 15.01 12.30
C ASP A 8 -7.75 14.34 11.69
N THR A 9 -6.56 14.81 12.05
CA THR A 9 -5.27 14.20 11.64
C THR A 9 -5.12 12.80 12.22
N MET A 10 -5.49 12.60 13.49
CA MET A 10 -5.35 11.30 14.16
C MET A 10 -6.35 10.26 13.61
N ARG A 11 -7.56 10.70 13.25
CA ARG A 11 -8.57 9.84 12.59
C ARG A 11 -8.20 9.49 11.16
N GLN A 12 -7.56 10.38 10.41
CA GLN A 12 -7.03 10.05 9.09
C GLN A 12 -5.88 9.05 9.21
N PHE A 13 -4.94 9.29 10.13
CA PHE A 13 -3.82 8.39 10.41
C PHE A 13 -4.29 6.97 10.76
N SER A 14 -5.27 6.81 11.66
CA SER A 14 -5.76 5.48 12.05
C SER A 14 -6.37 4.71 10.88
N ARG A 15 -7.09 5.40 9.98
CA ARG A 15 -7.65 4.82 8.74
C ARG A 15 -6.55 4.39 7.77
N TYR A 16 -5.54 5.21 7.56
CA TYR A 16 -4.39 4.87 6.72
C TYR A 16 -3.60 3.67 7.29
N SER A 17 -3.40 3.64 8.61
CA SER A 17 -2.73 2.53 9.29
C SER A 17 -3.53 1.23 9.18
N LEU A 18 -4.86 1.29 9.30
CA LEU A 18 -5.76 0.13 9.12
C LEU A 18 -5.68 -0.45 7.70
N VAL A 19 -5.69 0.39 6.66
CA VAL A 19 -5.54 -0.08 5.28
C VAL A 19 -4.15 -0.69 5.08
N GLY A 20 -3.10 -0.04 5.58
CA GLY A 20 -1.74 -0.57 5.49
C GLY A 20 -1.56 -1.92 6.20
N LEU A 21 -2.17 -2.09 7.37
CA LEU A 21 -2.21 -3.36 8.10
C LEU A 21 -2.96 -4.45 7.31
N SER A 22 -4.10 -4.10 6.69
CA SER A 22 -4.81 -5.05 5.81
C SER A 22 -3.91 -5.52 4.67
N GLY A 23 -3.19 -4.60 4.01
CA GLY A 23 -2.20 -4.95 3.00
C GLY A 23 -1.09 -5.87 3.52
N PHE A 24 -0.57 -5.62 4.73
CA PHE A 24 0.43 -6.48 5.37
C PHE A 24 -0.07 -7.92 5.53
N PHE A 25 -1.29 -8.10 6.04
CA PHE A 25 -1.87 -9.44 6.23
C PHE A 25 -2.17 -10.13 4.91
N VAL A 26 -2.63 -9.39 3.90
CA VAL A 26 -2.85 -9.93 2.55
C VAL A 26 -1.53 -10.37 1.93
N ASP A 27 -0.46 -9.58 2.06
CA ASP A 27 0.87 -9.93 1.52
C ASP A 27 1.43 -11.18 2.20
N PHE A 28 1.49 -11.17 3.54
CA PHE A 28 2.03 -12.29 4.30
C PHE A 28 1.19 -13.56 4.11
N GLY A 29 -0.14 -13.45 4.19
CA GLY A 29 -1.06 -14.57 4.01
C GLY A 29 -1.00 -15.17 2.61
N SER A 30 -0.94 -14.32 1.58
CA SER A 30 -0.81 -14.79 0.19
C SER A 30 0.53 -15.50 -0.01
N TYR A 31 1.64 -14.94 0.49
CA TYR A 31 2.96 -15.55 0.39
C TYR A 31 3.02 -16.89 1.11
N TRP A 32 2.46 -16.97 2.32
CA TRP A 32 2.37 -18.22 3.09
C TRP A 32 1.55 -19.26 2.32
N LEU A 33 0.39 -18.88 1.80
CA LEU A 33 -0.45 -19.80 1.02
C LEU A 33 0.26 -20.29 -0.26
N LEU A 34 0.89 -19.38 -1.00
CA LEU A 34 1.66 -19.70 -2.22
C LEU A 34 2.79 -20.69 -1.90
N THR A 35 3.61 -20.40 -0.89
CA THR A 35 4.80 -21.21 -0.58
C THR A 35 4.50 -22.51 0.17
N ARG A 36 3.38 -22.61 0.89
CA ARG A 36 3.03 -23.78 1.71
C ARG A 36 2.00 -24.70 1.06
N CYS A 37 1.06 -24.19 0.27
CA CYS A 37 0.08 -25.03 -0.42
C CYS A 37 0.55 -25.47 -1.81
N PHE A 38 1.48 -24.74 -2.45
CA PHE A 38 1.91 -25.04 -3.81
C PHE A 38 3.42 -25.30 -3.87
N SER A 39 3.78 -26.58 -4.12
CA SER A 39 5.19 -27.00 -4.20
C SER A 39 6.00 -26.24 -5.27
N PHE A 40 5.35 -25.81 -6.36
CA PHE A 40 5.99 -25.03 -7.42
C PHE A 40 6.58 -23.70 -6.93
N TRP A 41 5.83 -22.96 -6.11
CA TRP A 41 6.21 -21.63 -5.64
C TRP A 41 7.30 -21.66 -4.58
N ARG A 42 7.49 -22.80 -3.91
CA ARG A 42 8.57 -23.02 -2.96
C ARG A 42 9.95 -22.92 -3.61
N THR A 43 10.08 -23.29 -4.89
CA THR A 43 11.32 -23.16 -5.66
C THR A 43 11.56 -21.72 -6.14
N TYR A 44 10.50 -20.92 -6.28
CA TYR A 44 10.54 -19.55 -6.80
C TYR A 44 10.06 -18.53 -5.75
N LEU A 45 10.73 -18.47 -4.60
CA LEU A 45 10.35 -17.61 -3.47
C LEU A 45 10.19 -16.13 -3.87
N LEU A 46 11.07 -15.61 -4.74
CA LEU A 46 10.98 -14.22 -5.20
C LEU A 46 9.75 -13.98 -6.10
N ALA A 47 9.36 -14.96 -6.90
CA ALA A 47 8.16 -14.86 -7.71
C ALA A 47 6.90 -14.89 -6.83
N ALA A 48 6.87 -15.79 -5.83
CA ALA A 48 5.79 -15.85 -4.84
C ALA A 48 5.67 -14.52 -4.10
N ASN A 49 6.82 -13.91 -3.77
CA ASN A 49 6.90 -12.59 -3.15
C ASN A 49 6.26 -11.50 -4.00
N ALA A 50 6.56 -11.47 -5.30
CA ALA A 50 6.04 -10.47 -6.21
C ALA A 50 4.52 -10.60 -6.40
N VAL A 51 3.99 -11.82 -6.52
CA VAL A 51 2.56 -12.06 -6.62
C VAL A 51 1.84 -11.64 -5.34
N ALA A 52 2.35 -12.07 -4.18
CA ALA A 52 1.78 -11.70 -2.88
C ALA A 52 1.75 -10.18 -2.67
N PHE A 53 2.86 -9.50 -3.01
CA PHE A 53 2.96 -8.06 -2.87
C PHE A 53 2.00 -7.33 -3.81
N THR A 54 1.84 -7.84 -5.04
CA THR A 54 0.89 -7.28 -6.01
C THR A 54 -0.56 -7.40 -5.50
N LEU A 55 -0.94 -8.55 -4.93
CA LEU A 55 -2.25 -8.73 -4.31
C LEU A 55 -2.49 -7.75 -3.16
N ALA A 56 -1.47 -7.51 -2.34
CA ALA A 56 -1.55 -6.52 -1.26
C ALA A 56 -1.69 -5.08 -1.77
N VAL A 57 -0.96 -4.71 -2.83
CA VAL A 57 -1.08 -3.40 -3.49
C VAL A 57 -2.48 -3.21 -4.08
N ILE A 58 -3.04 -4.24 -4.73
CA ILE A 58 -4.40 -4.22 -5.26
C ILE A 58 -5.41 -4.06 -4.13
N ASN A 59 -5.27 -4.81 -3.03
CA ASN A 59 -6.12 -4.67 -1.85
C ASN A 59 -6.09 -3.23 -1.31
N ASN A 60 -4.89 -2.66 -1.13
CA ASN A 60 -4.74 -1.29 -0.66
C ASN A 60 -5.41 -0.29 -1.61
N PHE A 61 -5.26 -0.46 -2.92
CA PHE A 61 -5.92 0.39 -3.92
C PHE A 61 -7.44 0.29 -3.85
N VAL A 62 -8.00 -0.92 -3.70
CA VAL A 62 -9.45 -1.14 -3.55
C VAL A 62 -9.98 -0.45 -2.30
N TRP A 63 -9.27 -0.55 -1.18
CA TRP A 63 -9.62 0.15 0.06
C TRP A 63 -9.60 1.67 -0.12
N HIS A 64 -8.57 2.22 -0.77
CA HIS A 64 -8.53 3.64 -1.09
C HIS A 64 -9.68 4.06 -2.02
N LYS A 65 -10.04 3.23 -3.00
CA LYS A 65 -11.12 3.52 -3.93
C LYS A 65 -12.50 3.47 -3.25
N LEU A 66 -12.77 2.45 -2.45
CA LEU A 66 -14.06 2.28 -1.79
C LEU A 66 -14.28 3.29 -0.66
N TRP A 67 -13.22 3.68 0.05
CA TRP A 67 -13.35 4.57 1.21
C TRP A 67 -13.33 6.06 0.84
N THR A 68 -12.47 6.46 -0.12
CA THR A 68 -12.28 7.87 -0.48
C THR A 68 -13.36 8.39 -1.45
N PHE A 69 -13.83 7.56 -2.39
CA PHE A 69 -14.82 8.01 -3.38
C PHE A 69 -16.28 8.00 -2.88
N ARG A 70 -16.58 7.33 -1.75
CA ARG A 70 -17.92 7.39 -1.13
C ARG A 70 -18.24 8.75 -0.48
N GLY A 71 -17.26 9.65 -0.35
CA GLY A 71 -17.42 10.95 0.32
C GLY A 71 -17.71 12.14 -0.60
N GLN A 72 -17.58 12.01 -1.92
CA GLN A 72 -17.93 13.11 -2.84
C GLN A 72 -19.43 13.05 -3.12
N LYS A 73 -20.23 13.56 -2.18
CA LYS A 73 -21.58 13.99 -2.53
C LYS A 73 -21.42 14.99 -3.67
N PRO A 74 -22.15 14.83 -4.81
CA PRO A 74 -22.26 15.91 -5.76
C PRO A 74 -22.62 17.17 -4.97
N VAL A 75 -21.85 18.25 -5.14
CA VAL A 75 -22.25 19.54 -4.61
C VAL A 75 -23.61 19.81 -5.23
N GLU A 76 -24.68 19.68 -4.44
CA GLU A 76 -26.03 19.98 -4.87
C GLU A 76 -26.02 21.47 -5.21
N PRO A 77 -26.12 21.83 -6.51
CA PRO A 77 -25.98 23.23 -6.89
C PRO A 77 -27.13 24.00 -6.27
N ALA A 78 -26.82 25.11 -5.60
CA ALA A 78 -27.84 26.04 -5.12
C ALA A 78 -28.77 26.41 -6.31
N PRO A 79 -30.08 26.62 -6.09
CA PRO A 79 -31.11 26.57 -7.15
C PRO A 79 -30.98 27.62 -8.28
N ASP A 80 -29.97 28.48 -8.26
CA ASP A 80 -29.89 29.64 -9.14
C ASP A 80 -28.49 29.97 -9.67
N THR A 81 -27.66 28.95 -9.94
CA THR A 81 -26.44 29.20 -10.73
C THR A 81 -26.38 28.28 -11.93
N ARG A 82 -26.99 28.74 -13.03
CA ARG A 82 -26.68 28.35 -14.41
C ARG A 82 -25.26 28.82 -14.78
N ARG A 83 -24.26 28.45 -13.97
CA ARG A 83 -22.84 28.63 -14.27
C ARG A 83 -22.40 27.37 -14.99
N GLU A 84 -21.87 27.56 -16.18
CA GLU A 84 -21.23 26.54 -17.01
C GLU A 84 -20.42 25.58 -16.11
N GLN A 85 -20.91 24.35 -15.95
CA GLN A 85 -20.11 23.26 -15.40
C GLN A 85 -18.91 23.12 -16.35
N PRO A 86 -17.67 23.47 -15.94
CA PRO A 86 -16.53 23.29 -16.82
C PRO A 86 -16.43 21.78 -17.06
N SER A 87 -16.48 21.34 -18.30
CA SER A 87 -16.34 19.95 -18.71
C SER A 87 -14.98 19.41 -18.27
N GLU A 88 -14.84 18.95 -17.02
CA GLU A 88 -13.59 18.79 -16.25
C GLU A 88 -12.44 18.04 -16.95
N PRO A 89 -11.58 18.69 -17.75
CA PRO A 89 -10.43 18.02 -18.37
C PRO A 89 -9.32 17.79 -17.33
N GLY A 90 -9.38 18.54 -16.21
CA GLY A 90 -8.43 18.49 -15.11
C GLY A 90 -8.64 17.34 -14.14
N ARG A 91 -9.84 16.76 -14.03
CA ARG A 91 -10.10 15.66 -13.06
C ARG A 91 -9.37 14.39 -13.48
N LEU A 92 -9.42 14.05 -14.77
CA LEU A 92 -8.70 12.90 -15.34
C LEU A 92 -7.17 13.08 -15.21
N ARG A 93 -6.65 14.28 -15.46
CA ARG A 93 -5.23 14.61 -15.27
C ARG A 93 -4.77 14.47 -13.82
N ARG A 94 -5.58 14.89 -12.84
CA ARG A 94 -5.27 14.73 -11.41
C ARG A 94 -5.31 13.27 -10.96
N LEU A 95 -6.31 12.50 -11.42
CA LEU A 95 -6.42 11.06 -11.15
C LEU A 95 -5.22 10.29 -11.71
N GLY A 96 -4.80 10.61 -12.94
CA GLY A 96 -3.62 10.02 -13.57
C GLY A 96 -2.33 10.27 -12.78
N GLY A 97 -2.11 11.51 -12.31
CA GLY A 97 -0.94 11.87 -11.50
C GLY A 97 -0.89 11.15 -10.14
N GLN A 98 -2.04 10.97 -9.48
CA GLN A 98 -2.14 10.22 -8.23
C GLN A 98 -1.86 8.73 -8.45
N PHE A 99 -2.41 8.14 -9.50
CA PHE A 99 -2.16 6.74 -9.85
C PHE A 99 -0.69 6.48 -10.21
N ALA A 100 -0.07 7.37 -11.01
CA ALA A 100 1.35 7.25 -11.35
C ALA A 100 2.24 7.30 -10.11
N THR A 101 1.94 8.20 -9.16
CA THR A 101 2.66 8.29 -7.88
C THR A 101 2.50 7.01 -7.06
N PHE A 102 1.28 6.48 -6.97
CA PHE A 102 1.00 5.23 -6.28
C PHE A 102 1.75 4.03 -6.88
N VAL A 103 1.77 3.93 -8.21
CA VAL A 103 2.52 2.89 -8.93
C VAL A 103 4.01 3.03 -8.66
N LEU A 104 4.59 4.23 -8.73
CA LEU A 104 6.00 4.46 -8.44
C LEU A 104 6.37 4.04 -7.01
N VAL A 105 5.57 4.45 -6.01
CA VAL A 105 5.77 4.06 -4.61
C VAL A 105 5.68 2.54 -4.45
N SER A 106 4.72 1.91 -5.12
CA SER A 106 4.53 0.45 -5.09
C SER A 106 5.69 -0.31 -5.75
N VAL A 107 6.23 0.18 -6.87
CA VAL A 107 7.38 -0.42 -7.56
C VAL A 107 8.64 -0.35 -6.68
N ILE A 108 8.89 0.80 -6.06
CA ILE A 108 10.00 0.93 -5.09
C ILE A 108 9.77 -0.01 -3.90
N GLY A 109 8.53 -0.07 -3.40
CA GLY A 109 8.13 -0.98 -2.34
C GLY A 109 8.39 -2.45 -2.70
N LEU A 110 8.06 -2.87 -3.93
CA LEU A 110 8.32 -4.23 -4.40
C LEU A 110 9.82 -4.54 -4.46
N GLY A 111 10.62 -3.59 -4.95
CA GLY A 111 12.08 -3.70 -5.01
C GLY A 111 12.68 -3.85 -3.61
N LEU A 112 12.26 -3.01 -2.66
CA LEU A 112 12.65 -3.09 -1.26
C LEU A 112 12.22 -4.43 -0.63
N ASN A 113 10.97 -4.83 -0.81
CA ASN A 113 10.42 -6.07 -0.26
C ASN A 113 11.26 -7.27 -0.72
N THR A 114 11.50 -7.34 -2.03
CA THR A 114 12.23 -8.44 -2.67
C THR A 114 13.70 -8.45 -2.24
N THR A 115 14.35 -7.29 -2.17
CA THR A 115 15.76 -7.17 -1.75
C THR A 115 15.95 -7.56 -0.29
N ILE A 116 15.05 -7.12 0.60
CA ILE A 116 15.11 -7.46 2.02
C ILE A 116 14.86 -8.95 2.20
N LEU A 117 13.86 -9.51 1.53
CA LEU A 117 13.59 -10.95 1.60
C LEU A 117 14.82 -11.75 1.15
N ALA A 118 15.41 -11.40 0.01
CA ALA A 118 16.56 -12.12 -0.54
C ALA A 118 17.81 -12.03 0.36
N THR A 119 18.07 -10.86 0.95
CA THR A 119 19.24 -10.66 1.82
C THR A 119 19.06 -11.31 3.18
N VAL A 120 17.90 -11.14 3.83
CA VAL A 120 17.60 -11.76 5.13
C VAL A 120 17.53 -13.28 5.02
N TYR A 121 16.90 -13.81 3.96
CA TYR A 121 16.88 -15.26 3.73
C TYR A 121 18.28 -15.85 3.53
N ARG A 122 19.22 -15.12 2.92
CA ARG A 122 20.60 -15.60 2.70
C ARG A 122 21.46 -15.57 3.96
N GLN A 123 21.05 -14.87 5.02
CA GLN A 123 21.83 -14.79 6.25
C GLN A 123 21.90 -16.14 6.97
N ALA A 124 23.12 -16.62 7.23
CA ALA A 124 23.36 -17.90 7.90
C ALA A 124 22.75 -17.97 9.31
N LEU A 125 22.73 -16.85 10.05
CA LEU A 125 22.09 -16.78 11.37
C LEU A 125 20.58 -17.06 11.28
N VAL A 126 19.90 -16.45 10.30
CA VAL A 126 18.47 -16.66 10.08
C VAL A 126 18.20 -18.11 9.70
N GLN A 127 19.04 -18.69 8.85
CA GLN A 127 18.96 -20.11 8.47
C GLN A 127 19.20 -21.05 9.66
N ASN A 128 20.18 -20.76 10.51
CA ASN A 128 20.49 -21.59 11.67
C ASN A 128 19.41 -21.55 12.75
N ILE A 129 18.73 -20.40 12.92
CA ILE A 129 17.67 -20.24 13.93
C ILE A 129 16.31 -20.74 13.41
N PHE A 130 15.95 -20.39 12.17
CA PHE A 130 14.60 -20.62 11.64
C PHE A 130 14.51 -21.77 10.63
N GLY A 131 15.62 -22.26 10.10
CA GLY A 131 15.69 -23.39 9.18
C GLY A 131 14.68 -23.30 8.04
N SER A 132 13.73 -24.24 8.02
CA SER A 132 12.69 -24.34 6.98
C SER A 132 11.66 -23.19 6.96
N HIS A 133 11.70 -22.29 7.95
CA HIS A 133 10.84 -21.12 8.09
C HIS A 133 11.59 -19.79 7.92
N ALA A 134 12.88 -19.83 7.56
CA ALA A 134 13.70 -18.64 7.33
C ALA A 134 13.10 -17.69 6.28
N ASP A 135 12.43 -18.24 5.27
CA ASP A 135 11.71 -17.48 4.23
C ASP A 135 10.55 -16.66 4.82
N LEU A 136 9.78 -17.23 5.74
CA LEU A 136 8.65 -16.56 6.38
C LEU A 136 9.13 -15.44 7.30
N PHE A 137 10.20 -15.69 8.07
CA PHE A 137 10.79 -14.66 8.92
C PHE A 137 11.34 -13.49 8.09
N ALA A 138 12.07 -13.80 7.01
CA ALA A 138 12.55 -12.80 6.06
C ALA A 138 11.40 -12.01 5.44
N LYS A 139 10.30 -12.68 5.09
CA LYS A 139 9.09 -12.06 4.53
C LYS A 139 8.42 -11.11 5.53
N VAL A 140 8.31 -11.48 6.80
CA VAL A 140 7.74 -10.59 7.84
C VAL A 140 8.55 -9.31 7.97
N ILE A 141 9.88 -9.41 8.03
CA ILE A 141 10.76 -8.24 8.10
C ILE A 141 10.60 -7.37 6.85
N ALA A 142 10.66 -7.98 5.66
CA ALA A 142 10.51 -7.28 4.39
C ALA A 142 9.18 -6.52 4.30
N THR A 143 8.08 -7.18 4.65
CA THR A 143 6.73 -6.60 4.60
C THR A 143 6.57 -5.49 5.64
N GLY A 144 7.12 -5.66 6.84
CA GLY A 144 7.13 -4.63 7.88
C GLY A 144 7.87 -3.37 7.45
N VAL A 145 9.09 -3.52 6.91
CA VAL A 145 9.88 -2.38 6.41
C VAL A 145 9.15 -1.66 5.27
N VAL A 146 8.55 -2.40 4.34
CA VAL A 146 7.83 -1.79 3.21
C VAL A 146 6.52 -1.15 3.64
N TRP A 147 5.86 -1.67 4.68
CA TRP A 147 4.72 -0.99 5.29
C TRP A 147 5.11 0.38 5.86
N PHE A 148 6.25 0.48 6.54
CA PHE A 148 6.81 1.77 6.97
C PHE A 148 7.17 2.70 5.80
N TRP A 149 7.76 2.15 4.72
CA TRP A 149 8.03 2.90 3.49
C TRP A 149 6.74 3.48 2.88
N ASN A 150 5.71 2.65 2.73
CA ASN A 150 4.41 3.06 2.21
C ASN A 150 3.78 4.15 3.09
N PHE A 151 3.87 4.02 4.41
CA PHE A 151 3.42 5.04 5.34
C PHE A 151 4.19 6.36 5.16
N GLY A 152 5.52 6.32 5.09
CA GLY A 152 6.36 7.49 4.87
C GLY A 152 6.09 8.20 3.54
N ALA A 153 5.91 7.43 2.46
CA ALA A 153 5.54 7.96 1.16
C ALA A 153 4.16 8.65 1.19
N ASN A 154 3.17 8.03 1.85
CA ASN A 154 1.84 8.61 2.04
C ASN A 154 1.89 9.90 2.89
N LYS A 155 2.75 9.94 3.91
CA LYS A 155 2.98 11.13 4.74
C LYS A 155 3.55 12.27 3.90
N LEU A 156 4.63 12.04 3.15
CA LEU A 156 5.26 13.06 2.28
C LEU A 156 4.32 13.57 1.18
N TRP A 157 3.45 12.71 0.64
CA TRP A 157 2.42 13.13 -0.32
C TRP A 157 1.37 14.05 0.29
N THR A 158 0.92 13.75 1.51
CA THR A 158 -0.07 14.56 2.23
C THR A 158 0.49 15.93 2.60
N PHE A 159 1.76 16.00 3.02
CA PHE A 159 2.41 17.28 3.38
C PHE A 159 2.72 18.19 2.18
N ARG A 160 2.71 17.70 0.93
CA ARG A 160 2.81 18.57 -0.26
C ARG A 160 1.49 19.27 -0.62
N GLN A 161 0.38 18.93 0.03
CA GLN A 161 -0.93 19.55 -0.17
C GLN A 161 -1.39 20.42 1.01
N GLY A 162 -0.57 20.56 2.05
CA GLY A 162 -0.83 21.40 3.23
C GLY A 162 -0.05 22.70 3.21
#